data_AF-A0A9J6RT52-F1
#
_entry.id   AF-A0A9J6RT52-F1
#
_cell.length_a   1.000
_cell.length_b   1.000
_cell.length_c   1.000
_cell.angle_alpha   90.00
_cell.angle_beta   90.00
_cell.angle_gamma   90.00
#
_symmetry.space_group_name_H-M   'P 1'
#
loop_
_entity.id
_entity.type
_entity.pdbx_description
1 polymer ?
#
loop_
_entity_poly.entity_id
_entity_poly.type
_entity_poly.pdbx_seq_one_letter_code
_entity_poly.pdbx_strand_id
1 'polypeptide(L)'
;MNLRVIAIFLILFNQTVSGENLKWESHIRDDGVAVVVASREGYESLSEAVGSIPKDSWIKHVRVSFLSQYTEFQAELHSSMLTNYPAELETALASAGNMHNPKVIALRRAFTEAVLSSNYVKSVNAAFSKRCEKISSASFEKFFISKESGKPEYEAMLWLTTEKCT
;
A
#
# COMPACT_ATOMS: atom_id res chain seq x y z
N MET A 1 -55.93 28.78 0.34
CA MET A 1 -54.77 29.58 0.80
C MET A 1 -53.94 28.70 1.74
N ASN A 2 -52.75 28.34 1.28
CA ASN A 2 -51.54 27.89 2.00
C ASN A 2 -51.51 26.52 2.71
N LEU A 3 -51.00 25.54 1.93
CA LEU A 3 -49.90 24.60 2.22
C LEU A 3 -49.46 24.45 3.70
N ARG A 4 -49.52 23.22 4.21
CA ARG A 4 -48.56 22.73 5.22
C ARG A 4 -48.02 21.37 4.78
N VAL A 5 -47.00 21.42 3.92
CA VAL A 5 -46.12 20.28 3.63
C VAL A 5 -45.20 20.14 4.84
N ILE A 6 -45.36 19.07 5.62
CA ILE A 6 -44.41 18.70 6.67
C ILE A 6 -43.24 18.02 5.96
N ALA A 7 -42.14 18.77 5.79
CA ALA A 7 -40.89 18.25 5.28
C ALA A 7 -40.24 17.37 6.36
N ILE A 8 -40.25 16.06 6.16
CA ILE A 8 -39.45 15.11 6.94
C ILE A 8 -38.01 15.24 6.42
N PHE A 9 -37.17 15.97 7.16
CA PHE A 9 -35.73 16.02 6.93
C PHE A 9 -35.13 14.64 7.27
N LEU A 10 -34.88 13.84 6.23
CA LEU A 10 -34.01 12.67 6.28
C LEU A 10 -32.57 13.15 6.52
N ILE A 11 -32.13 13.16 7.78
CA ILE A 11 -30.71 13.29 8.10
C ILE A 11 -30.06 11.95 7.78
N LEU A 12 -29.61 11.79 6.54
CA LEU A 12 -28.62 10.78 6.19
C LEU A 12 -27.32 11.20 6.87
N PHE A 13 -27.07 10.66 8.06
CA PHE A 13 -25.73 10.61 8.63
C PHE A 13 -24.88 9.76 7.69
N ASN A 14 -24.23 10.39 6.72
CA ASN A 14 -23.01 9.86 6.13
C ASN A 14 -22.01 9.78 7.28
N GLN A 15 -21.99 8.65 7.99
CA GLN A 15 -20.82 8.27 8.75
C GLN A 15 -19.74 7.99 7.72
N THR A 16 -19.02 9.04 7.32
CA THR A 16 -17.68 8.88 6.79
C THR A 16 -16.88 8.28 7.95
N VAL A 17 -16.83 6.95 7.98
CA VAL A 17 -15.78 6.24 8.71
C VAL A 17 -14.50 6.70 8.03
N SER A 18 -13.93 7.80 8.54
CA SER A 18 -12.56 8.15 8.22
C SER A 18 -11.74 7.03 8.84
N GLY A 19 -11.26 6.10 8.03
CA GLY A 19 -10.09 5.33 8.42
C GLY A 19 -9.02 6.34 8.86
N GLU A 20 -8.31 6.05 9.94
CA GLU A 20 -7.12 6.83 10.26
C GLU A 20 -6.22 6.84 9.02
N ASN A 21 -5.94 8.02 8.46
CA ASN A 21 -5.01 8.12 7.35
C ASN A 21 -3.64 7.70 7.87
N LEU A 22 -3.03 6.67 7.26
CA LEU A 22 -1.69 6.24 7.61
C LEU A 22 -0.71 7.41 7.43
N LYS A 23 0.04 7.69 8.49
CA LYS A 23 1.13 8.66 8.56
C LYS A 23 2.46 7.99 8.18
N TRP A 24 3.54 8.75 8.28
CA TRP A 24 4.87 8.32 7.86
C TRP A 24 5.94 8.67 8.89
N GLU A 25 6.78 7.70 9.22
CA GLU A 25 7.96 7.91 10.06
C GLU A 25 9.24 7.73 9.24
N SER A 26 10.26 8.50 9.60
CA SER A 26 11.61 8.40 9.06
C SER A 26 12.57 7.98 10.16
N HIS A 27 13.32 6.90 9.95
CA HIS A 27 14.33 6.44 10.89
C HIS A 27 15.69 6.40 10.20
N ILE A 28 16.71 6.95 10.84
CA ILE A 28 18.11 6.83 10.41
C ILE A 28 18.78 5.85 11.35
N ARG A 29 19.39 4.81 10.80
CA ARG A 29 20.13 3.79 11.55
C ARG A 29 21.54 4.30 11.88
N ASP A 30 22.20 3.63 12.81
CA ASP A 30 23.58 3.94 13.21
C ASP A 30 24.58 3.90 12.05
N ASP A 31 24.28 3.15 10.99
CA ASP A 31 25.08 3.06 9.76
C ASP A 31 24.78 4.19 8.74
N GLY A 32 23.97 5.17 9.11
CA GLY A 32 23.57 6.31 8.27
C GLY A 32 22.54 5.96 7.19
N VAL A 33 22.03 4.72 7.16
CA VAL A 33 20.98 4.31 6.23
C VAL A 33 19.62 4.63 6.81
N ALA A 34 18.76 5.25 5.99
CA ALA A 34 17.43 5.61 6.37
C ALA A 34 16.37 4.61 5.88
N VAL A 35 15.30 4.49 6.65
CA VAL A 35 14.08 3.74 6.33
C VAL A 35 12.89 4.65 6.58
N VAL A 36 11.95 4.67 5.63
CA VAL A 36 10.66 5.36 5.77
C VAL A 36 9.57 4.32 5.96
N VAL A 37 8.66 4.54 6.91
CA VAL A 37 7.70 3.53 7.37
C VAL A 37 6.31 4.13 7.44
N ALA A 38 5.31 3.46 6.86
CA ALA A 38 3.89 3.79 7.09
C ALA A 38 3.52 3.43 8.55
N SER A 39 2.90 4.38 9.24
CA SER A 39 2.71 4.39 10.69
C SER A 39 1.36 5.03 11.05
N ARG A 40 0.97 4.97 12.33
CA ARG A 40 -0.14 5.78 12.87
C ARG A 40 0.33 7.17 13.31
N GLU A 41 1.63 7.35 13.47
CA GLU A 41 2.27 8.56 13.96
C GLU A 41 3.28 9.09 12.93
N GLY A 42 3.76 10.32 13.15
CA GLY A 42 4.73 10.97 12.28
C GLY A 42 4.13 11.97 11.30
N TYR A 43 4.77 12.09 10.15
CA TYR A 43 4.45 13.05 9.09
C TYR A 43 3.15 12.70 8.36
N GLU A 44 2.44 13.71 7.89
CA GLU A 44 1.15 13.54 7.23
C GLU A 44 1.29 12.98 5.81
N SER A 45 2.50 13.07 5.23
CA SER A 45 2.77 12.55 3.89
C SER A 45 4.12 11.87 3.77
N LEU A 46 4.21 10.95 2.80
CA LEU A 46 5.48 10.31 2.43
C LEU A 46 6.53 11.35 2.01
N SER A 47 6.13 12.39 1.27
CA SER A 47 7.06 13.44 0.81
C SER A 47 7.67 14.24 1.95
N GLU A 48 6.91 14.50 3.02
CA GLU A 48 7.43 15.13 4.24
C GLU A 48 8.45 14.22 4.95
N ALA A 49 8.11 12.94 5.14
CA ALA A 49 9.02 11.97 5.76
C ALA A 49 10.30 11.75 4.93
N VAL A 50 10.21 11.75 3.60
CA VAL A 50 11.38 11.69 2.72
C VAL A 50 12.20 12.99 2.79
N GLY A 51 11.53 14.14 2.91
CA GLY A 51 12.15 15.46 2.99
C GLY A 51 12.86 15.75 4.32
N SER A 52 12.47 15.08 5.40
CA SER A 52 13.11 15.23 6.72
C SER A 52 14.47 14.54 6.81
N ILE A 53 14.76 13.60 5.91
CA ILE A 53 15.99 12.80 5.93
C ILE A 53 17.14 13.58 5.24
N PRO A 54 18.30 13.76 5.91
CA PRO A 54 19.48 14.42 5.34
C PRO A 54 19.86 13.87 3.96
N LYS A 55 20.20 14.75 3.02
CA LYS A 55 20.42 14.38 1.60
C LYS A 55 21.57 13.40 1.37
N ASP A 56 22.54 13.38 2.28
CA ASP A 56 23.68 12.46 2.29
C ASP A 56 23.34 11.07 2.84
N SER A 57 22.24 10.96 3.60
CA SER A 57 21.70 9.67 4.05
C SER A 57 20.94 8.97 2.92
N TRP A 58 21.22 7.68 2.74
CA TRP A 58 20.55 6.85 1.74
C TRP A 58 19.23 6.31 2.29
N ILE A 59 18.11 6.64 1.65
CA ILE A 59 16.82 6.03 1.97
C ILE A 59 16.75 4.67 1.29
N LYS A 60 17.14 3.60 1.99
CA LYS A 60 17.26 2.27 1.40
C LYS A 60 15.93 1.56 1.26
N HIS A 61 15.01 1.78 2.19
CA HIS A 61 13.73 1.08 2.24
C HIS A 61 12.56 2.02 2.52
N VAL A 62 11.44 1.77 1.84
CA VAL A 62 10.10 2.22 2.23
C VAL A 62 9.30 1.00 2.65
N ARG A 63 8.83 0.97 3.90
CA ARG A 63 8.03 -0.12 4.45
C ARG A 63 6.58 0.30 4.57
N VAL A 64 5.68 -0.54 4.07
CA VAL A 64 4.24 -0.40 4.25
C VAL A 64 3.72 -1.60 5.00
N SER A 65 2.92 -1.35 6.02
CA SER A 65 2.16 -2.37 6.74
C SER A 65 0.69 -2.05 6.59
N PHE A 66 -0.19 -3.06 6.62
CA PHE A 66 -1.64 -2.90 6.47
C PHE A 66 -2.05 -2.45 5.05
N LEU A 67 -1.59 -3.21 4.05
CA LEU A 67 -1.88 -2.94 2.64
C LEU A 67 -3.38 -2.90 2.34
N SER A 68 -4.18 -3.67 3.08
CA SER A 68 -5.65 -3.69 2.98
C SER A 68 -6.29 -2.30 3.13
N GLN A 69 -5.64 -1.37 3.84
CA GLN A 69 -6.16 -0.01 4.04
C GLN A 69 -6.05 0.87 2.78
N TYR A 70 -5.23 0.48 1.80
CA TYR A 70 -5.02 1.24 0.57
C TYR A 70 -5.97 0.77 -0.53
N THR A 71 -7.24 1.19 -0.49
CA THR A 71 -8.29 0.66 -1.39
C THR A 71 -7.95 0.79 -2.89
N GLU A 72 -7.43 1.92 -3.33
CA GLU A 72 -7.02 2.11 -4.73
C GLU A 72 -5.89 1.15 -5.11
N PHE A 73 -4.91 0.98 -4.21
CA PHE A 73 -3.80 0.05 -4.43
C PHE A 73 -4.28 -1.40 -4.47
N GLN A 74 -5.23 -1.79 -3.61
CA GLN A 74 -5.85 -3.12 -3.65
C GLN A 74 -6.53 -3.40 -5.00
N ALA A 75 -7.25 -2.41 -5.54
CA ALA A 75 -7.89 -2.52 -6.85
C ALA A 75 -6.85 -2.66 -7.99
N GLU A 76 -5.75 -1.88 -7.94
CA GLU A 76 -4.66 -1.99 -8.90
C GLU A 76 -3.98 -3.36 -8.86
N LEU A 77 -3.67 -3.86 -7.66
CA LEU A 77 -3.08 -5.18 -7.46
C LEU A 77 -3.98 -6.27 -8.02
N HIS A 78 -5.28 -6.23 -7.69
CA HIS A 78 -6.26 -7.19 -8.19
C HIS A 78 -6.32 -7.17 -9.72
N SER A 79 -6.48 -5.98 -10.31
CA SER A 79 -6.60 -5.83 -11.76
C SER A 79 -5.35 -6.32 -12.48
N SER A 80 -4.16 -5.95 -11.99
CA SER A 80 -2.89 -6.36 -12.59
C SER A 80 -2.70 -7.87 -12.55
N MET A 81 -2.98 -8.51 -11.41
CA MET A 81 -2.88 -9.97 -11.29
C MET A 81 -3.95 -10.69 -12.11
N LEU A 82 -5.17 -10.15 -12.20
CA LEU A 82 -6.24 -10.73 -13.01
C LEU A 82 -5.91 -10.68 -14.51
N THR A 83 -5.32 -9.57 -14.97
CA THR A 83 -4.93 -9.42 -16.38
C THR A 83 -3.74 -10.30 -16.75
N ASN A 84 -2.72 -10.39 -15.90
CA ASN A 84 -1.45 -11.01 -16.26
C ASN A 84 -1.31 -12.47 -15.77
N TYR A 85 -2.02 -12.84 -14.71
CA TYR A 85 -1.94 -14.13 -14.02
C TYR A 85 -3.32 -14.66 -13.58
N PRO A 86 -4.32 -14.72 -14.48
CA PRO A 86 -5.69 -15.07 -14.11
C PRO A 86 -5.80 -16.45 -13.45
N ALA A 87 -5.06 -17.46 -13.95
CA ALA A 87 -5.14 -18.82 -13.44
C ALA A 87 -4.55 -18.95 -12.02
N GLU A 88 -3.39 -18.34 -11.77
CA GLU A 88 -2.75 -18.30 -10.45
C GLU A 88 -3.61 -17.52 -9.46
N LEU A 89 -4.20 -16.40 -9.90
CA LEU A 89 -5.09 -15.61 -9.07
C LEU A 89 -6.34 -16.40 -8.69
N GLU A 90 -7.05 -16.99 -9.65
CA GLU A 90 -8.24 -17.82 -9.39
C GLU A 90 -7.93 -18.97 -8.43
N THR A 91 -6.81 -19.65 -8.65
CA THR A 91 -6.38 -20.78 -7.80
C THR A 91 -6.08 -20.33 -6.37
N ALA A 92 -5.39 -19.21 -6.20
CA ALA A 92 -5.09 -18.63 -4.89
C ALA A 92 -6.38 -18.15 -4.20
N LEU A 93 -7.29 -17.50 -4.93
CA LEU A 93 -8.58 -17.04 -4.41
C LEU A 93 -9.46 -18.21 -3.99
N ALA A 94 -9.56 -19.27 -4.78
CA ALA A 94 -10.36 -20.46 -4.45
C ALA A 94 -9.91 -21.13 -3.15
N SER A 95 -8.64 -20.97 -2.80
CA SER A 95 -8.03 -21.59 -1.62
C SER A 95 -7.60 -20.58 -0.56
N ALA A 96 -8.17 -19.38 -0.59
CA ALA A 96 -7.84 -18.26 0.30
C ALA A 96 -7.39 -18.73 1.69
N GLY A 97 -6.27 -18.21 2.17
CA GLY A 97 -5.62 -18.76 3.36
C GLY A 97 -4.33 -18.05 3.71
N ASN A 98 -3.69 -18.54 4.78
CA ASN A 98 -2.50 -17.93 5.35
C ASN A 98 -1.26 -18.05 4.44
N MET A 99 -0.17 -17.41 4.87
CA MET A 99 1.08 -17.27 4.11
C MET A 99 1.80 -18.57 3.72
N HIS A 100 1.39 -19.72 4.28
CA HIS A 100 1.98 -21.03 4.04
C HIS A 100 1.22 -21.86 2.99
N ASN A 101 0.07 -21.37 2.50
CA ASN A 101 -0.67 -22.07 1.46
C ASN A 101 0.12 -22.08 0.13
N PRO A 102 0.46 -23.25 -0.44
CA PRO A 102 1.22 -23.34 -1.70
C PRO A 102 0.59 -22.56 -2.86
N LYS A 103 -0.74 -22.47 -2.89
CA LYS A 103 -1.48 -21.72 -3.93
C LYS A 103 -1.32 -20.21 -3.77
N VAL A 104 -1.25 -19.72 -2.53
CA VAL A 104 -0.93 -18.31 -2.23
C VAL A 104 0.55 -18.03 -2.50
N ILE A 105 1.44 -18.99 -2.22
CA ILE A 105 2.87 -18.88 -2.53
C ILE A 105 3.09 -18.73 -4.04
N ALA A 106 2.35 -19.47 -4.87
CA ALA A 106 2.45 -19.34 -6.33
C ALA A 106 2.12 -17.92 -6.84
N LEU A 107 1.25 -17.19 -6.14
CA LEU A 107 0.87 -15.82 -6.50
C LEU A 107 1.94 -14.77 -6.15
N ARG A 108 2.96 -15.12 -5.36
CA ARG A 108 3.98 -14.17 -4.87
C ARG A 108 4.69 -13.40 -5.98
N ARG A 109 5.01 -14.07 -7.09
CA ARG A 109 5.64 -13.42 -8.25
C ARG A 109 4.71 -12.39 -8.88
N ALA A 110 3.46 -12.79 -9.16
CA ALA A 110 2.44 -11.92 -9.72
C ALA A 110 2.20 -10.68 -8.83
N PHE A 111 2.16 -10.89 -7.51
CA PHE A 111 2.05 -9.81 -6.54
C PHE A 111 3.23 -8.83 -6.60
N THR A 112 4.48 -9.31 -6.62
CA THR A 112 5.67 -8.44 -6.76
C THR A 112 5.63 -7.62 -8.05
N GLU A 113 5.29 -8.24 -9.18
CA GLU A 113 5.21 -7.56 -10.47
C GLU A 113 4.07 -6.52 -10.50
N ALA A 114 2.93 -6.84 -9.90
CA ALA A 114 1.81 -5.91 -9.73
C ALA A 114 2.18 -4.71 -8.84
N VAL A 115 2.89 -4.94 -7.73
CA VAL A 115 3.39 -3.86 -6.87
C VAL A 115 4.31 -2.94 -7.65
N LEU A 116 5.31 -3.47 -8.34
CA LEU A 116 6.32 -2.66 -9.04
C LEU A 116 5.75 -1.84 -10.20
N SER A 117 4.69 -2.32 -10.83
CA SER A 117 4.00 -1.64 -11.94
C SER A 117 2.91 -0.66 -11.50
N SER A 118 2.55 -0.66 -10.21
CA SER A 118 1.45 0.15 -9.64
C SER A 118 1.68 1.66 -9.70
N ASN A 119 0.59 2.43 -9.65
CA ASN A 119 0.69 3.88 -9.47
C ASN A 119 1.16 4.23 -8.06
N TYR A 120 1.00 3.32 -7.09
CA TYR A 120 1.60 3.45 -5.76
C TYR A 120 3.13 3.56 -5.84
N VAL A 121 3.82 2.68 -6.58
CA VAL A 121 5.28 2.79 -6.75
C VAL A 121 5.65 4.06 -7.54
N LYS A 122 4.84 4.48 -8.50
CA LYS A 122 5.04 5.77 -9.19
C LYS A 122 4.94 6.97 -8.24
N SER A 123 3.98 6.98 -7.32
CA SER A 123 3.83 8.06 -6.34
C SER A 123 4.96 8.07 -5.32
N VAL A 124 5.43 6.89 -4.89
CA VAL A 124 6.63 6.75 -4.06
C VAL A 124 7.85 7.32 -4.78
N ASN A 125 8.06 6.98 -6.05
CA ASN A 125 9.14 7.56 -6.86
C ASN A 125 9.01 9.09 -7.02
N ALA A 126 7.79 9.62 -7.14
CA ALA A 126 7.56 11.06 -7.18
C ALA A 126 7.96 11.74 -5.86
N ALA A 127 7.76 11.09 -4.71
CA ALA A 127 8.22 11.61 -3.41
C ALA A 127 9.75 11.70 -3.33
N PHE A 128 10.47 10.84 -4.05
CA PHE A 128 11.93 10.89 -4.19
C PHE A 128 12.43 11.90 -5.23
N SER A 129 11.58 12.65 -5.93
CA SER A 129 11.97 13.52 -7.06
C SER A 129 13.06 14.56 -6.77
N LYS A 130 13.27 14.94 -5.50
CA LYS A 130 14.33 15.88 -5.07
C LYS A 130 15.62 15.19 -4.61
N ARG A 131 15.68 13.87 -4.72
CA ARG A 131 16.80 13.03 -4.30
C ARG A 131 17.20 12.10 -5.45
N CYS A 132 18.37 11.48 -5.32
CA CYS A 132 18.89 10.57 -6.34
C CYS A 132 18.62 9.12 -5.97
N GLU A 133 17.37 8.80 -5.67
CA GLU A 133 16.91 7.45 -5.36
C GLU A 133 15.63 7.14 -6.13
N LYS A 134 15.44 5.86 -6.46
CA LYS A 134 14.20 5.33 -7.02
C LYS A 134 13.99 3.91 -6.54
N ILE A 135 12.74 3.46 -6.50
CA ILE A 135 12.41 2.06 -6.22
C ILE A 135 13.00 1.17 -7.33
N SER A 136 13.77 0.16 -6.93
CA SER A 136 14.39 -0.83 -7.82
C SER A 136 13.80 -2.23 -7.66
N SER A 137 13.31 -2.56 -6.47
CA SER A 137 12.74 -3.88 -6.19
C SER A 137 11.71 -3.82 -5.07
N ALA A 138 10.87 -4.86 -5.03
CA ALA A 138 9.89 -5.07 -3.97
C ALA A 138 10.09 -6.48 -3.39
N SER A 139 10.00 -6.57 -2.07
CA SER A 139 9.93 -7.82 -1.33
C SER A 139 8.85 -7.68 -0.25
N PHE A 140 8.47 -8.80 0.36
CA PHE A 140 7.44 -8.76 1.39
C PHE A 140 7.57 -9.91 2.36
N GLU A 141 6.99 -9.70 3.53
CA GLU A 141 6.78 -10.74 4.53
C GLU A 141 5.29 -10.94 4.76
N LYS A 142 4.94 -12.14 5.25
CA LYS A 142 3.59 -12.45 5.70
C LYS A 142 2.50 -12.17 4.66
N PHE A 143 2.75 -12.44 3.38
CA PHE A 143 1.74 -12.28 2.34
C PHE A 143 0.59 -13.29 2.51
N PHE A 144 -0.64 -12.81 2.61
CA PHE A 144 -1.84 -13.63 2.64
C PHE A 144 -3.02 -12.93 1.95
N ILE A 145 -4.08 -13.71 1.69
CA ILE A 145 -5.32 -13.20 1.09
C ILE A 145 -6.45 -13.38 2.10
N SER A 146 -7.08 -12.27 2.51
CA SER A 146 -8.31 -12.28 3.30
C SER A 146 -9.53 -12.15 2.39
N LYS A 147 -10.68 -12.63 2.86
CA LYS A 147 -11.99 -12.43 2.23
C LYS A 147 -13.05 -11.96 3.24
N GLU A 148 -12.63 -11.53 4.42
CA GLU A 148 -13.53 -11.20 5.53
C GLU A 148 -14.49 -10.05 5.19
N SER A 149 -14.06 -9.11 4.34
CA SER A 149 -14.88 -7.99 3.86
C SER A 149 -15.81 -8.34 2.68
N GLY A 150 -15.88 -9.61 2.28
CA GLY A 150 -16.65 -10.07 1.10
C GLY A 150 -15.96 -9.81 -0.24
N LYS A 151 -14.77 -9.19 -0.23
CA LYS A 151 -13.89 -9.01 -1.39
C LYS A 151 -12.49 -9.53 -1.03
N PRO A 152 -11.69 -9.96 -2.02
CA PRO A 152 -10.31 -10.35 -1.75
C PRO A 152 -9.47 -9.14 -1.34
N GLU A 153 -8.76 -9.28 -0.22
CA GLU A 153 -7.79 -8.32 0.29
C GLU A 153 -6.42 -8.96 0.34
N TYR A 154 -5.43 -8.28 -0.23
CA TYR A 154 -4.04 -8.70 -0.29
C TYR A 154 -3.27 -7.99 0.82
N GLU A 155 -2.83 -8.75 1.81
CA GLU A 155 -2.11 -8.20 2.97
C GLU A 155 -0.67 -8.69 2.98
N ALA A 156 0.26 -7.79 3.30
CA ALA A 156 1.67 -8.10 3.44
C ALA A 156 2.39 -6.98 4.19
N MET A 157 3.52 -7.31 4.81
CA MET A 157 4.54 -6.32 5.15
C MET A 157 5.37 -6.07 3.89
N LEU A 158 5.06 -5.00 3.17
CA LEU A 158 5.72 -4.66 1.92
C LEU A 158 7.00 -3.85 2.17
N TRP A 159 8.07 -4.24 1.52
CA TRP A 159 9.36 -3.57 1.51
C TRP A 159 9.70 -3.15 0.09
N LEU A 160 9.69 -1.85 -0.17
CA LEU A 160 10.22 -1.27 -1.41
C LEU A 160 11.67 -0.90 -1.19
N THR A 161 12.57 -1.48 -1.97
CA THR A 161 14.01 -1.18 -1.90
C THR A 161 14.37 -0.18 -2.96
N THR A 162 15.21 0.80 -2.60
CA THR A 162 15.71 1.80 -3.54
C THR A 162 17.07 1.43 -4.10
N GLU A 163 17.40 2.01 -5.25
CA GLU A 163 18.77 2.18 -5.70
C GLU A 163 19.10 3.67 -5.78
N LYS A 164 20.38 4.00 -5.60
CA LYS A 164 20.88 5.34 -5.93
C LYS A 164 20.98 5.47 -7.45
N CYS A 165 20.77 6.66 -8.01
CA CYS A 165 21.10 6.83 -9.42
C CYS A 165 22.59 6.56 -9.64
N THR A 166 22.89 5.86 -10.74
CA THR A 166 24.24 5.69 -11.29
C THR A 166 24.68 6.93 -12.03
#